data_AF-A0A356TMQ3-F1
#
_entry.id   AF-A0A356TMQ3-F1
#
_cell.length_a   1.000
_cell.length_b   1.000
_cell.length_c   1.000
_cell.angle_alpha   90.00
_cell.angle_beta   90.00
_cell.angle_gamma   90.00
#
_symmetry.space_group_name_H-M   'P 1'
#
loop_
_entity.id
_entity.type
_entity.pdbx_description
1 polymer ?
#
loop_
_entity_poly.entity_id
_entity_poly.type
_entity_poly.pdbx_seq_one_letter_code
_entity_poly.pdbx_strand_id
1 'polypeptide(L)'
;MHPRPWCNGHAPAPLAAPFLTPEGCAPPPPREVQRSAVARGILHPMSEDRTVRVAERGRPVKGIRAEVVGGPDQGKQVACTDGSLTVGSAEGNDLVLADPTVSRIHVTLGRRDDRILVTDHGSTNATQVGPAEIRGATMAVETGTTLRLGRTRLRLEDGEVVMVDDGPDQLGELRARDPQMRLLMAKIGRIAESEVPVLVSGESGTGKELIARAIHDQSDRREQPFVTVDCAALTPSLLESELFGHERGAFTGAERQHIGACERSSGGTLFLDEVG
;
A
#
# COMPACT_ATOMS: atom_id res chain seq x y z
N MET A 1 59.24 5.29 -38.77
CA MET A 1 58.82 6.59 -39.32
C MET A 1 57.92 7.30 -38.30
N HIS A 2 58.50 8.18 -37.49
CA HIS A 2 57.82 9.37 -36.91
C HIS A 2 57.82 10.49 -37.97
N PRO A 3 57.03 11.59 -37.93
CA PRO A 3 56.64 12.44 -36.78
C PRO A 3 55.11 12.75 -36.70
N ARG A 4 54.45 13.01 -35.55
CA ARG A 4 54.47 14.09 -34.53
C ARG A 4 53.38 15.19 -34.70
N PRO A 5 52.99 15.87 -33.60
CA PRO A 5 51.62 16.28 -33.25
C PRO A 5 51.44 17.81 -33.15
N TRP A 6 50.23 18.28 -32.82
CA TRP A 6 49.94 19.62 -32.27
C TRP A 6 49.13 19.41 -30.98
N CYS A 7 49.63 19.60 -29.75
CA CYS A 7 50.18 20.75 -29.00
C CYS A 7 49.18 21.82 -28.52
N ASN A 8 49.25 22.04 -27.21
CA ASN A 8 48.53 22.95 -26.32
C ASN A 8 48.70 24.45 -26.61
N GLY A 9 47.82 25.28 -26.04
CA GLY A 9 48.07 26.68 -25.67
C GLY A 9 46.83 27.30 -25.03
N HIS A 10 46.77 27.41 -23.70
CA HIS A 10 47.07 28.62 -22.91
C HIS A 10 45.93 29.65 -22.81
N ALA A 11 45.52 29.91 -21.55
CA ALA A 11 44.67 31.01 -21.11
C ALA A 11 45.32 32.38 -21.38
N PRO A 12 44.53 33.48 -21.33
CA PRO A 12 44.55 34.29 -20.10
C PRO A 12 43.20 34.96 -19.74
N ALA A 13 43.01 35.24 -18.45
CA ALA A 13 42.13 36.31 -17.93
C ALA A 13 42.84 37.68 -18.17
N PRO A 14 42.20 38.89 -18.11
CA PRO A 14 41.45 39.37 -16.92
C PRO A 14 40.30 40.38 -17.23
N LEU A 15 39.52 40.77 -16.23
CA LEU A 15 39.16 42.18 -15.91
C LEU A 15 38.17 42.25 -14.73
N ALA A 16 38.59 42.98 -13.71
CA ALA A 16 37.80 43.40 -12.57
C ALA A 16 37.19 44.79 -12.81
N ALA A 17 36.03 45.08 -12.20
CA ALA A 17 35.69 46.28 -11.41
C ALA A 17 34.13 46.37 -11.25
N PRO A 18 33.58 47.30 -10.46
CA PRO A 18 33.04 47.00 -9.13
C PRO A 18 31.53 47.26 -9.06
N PHE A 19 30.77 46.48 -8.27
CA PHE A 19 29.39 46.86 -7.95
C PHE A 19 29.21 47.11 -6.46
N LEU A 20 28.97 48.39 -6.22
CA LEU A 20 28.46 49.07 -5.04
C LEU A 20 27.42 48.25 -4.26
N THR A 21 27.61 48.22 -2.95
CA THR A 21 26.57 47.99 -1.95
C THR A 21 25.51 49.10 -2.01
N PRO A 22 24.23 48.75 -1.87
CA PRO A 22 23.30 49.57 -1.11
C PRO A 22 22.77 48.79 0.10
N GLU A 23 22.64 49.55 1.18
CA GLU A 23 22.09 49.19 2.47
C GLU A 23 20.65 48.67 2.37
N GLY A 24 20.28 47.80 3.32
CA GLY A 24 18.96 47.82 3.94
C GLY A 24 17.82 47.11 3.22
N CYS A 25 17.67 45.80 3.48
CA CYS A 25 16.34 45.21 3.65
C CYS A 25 16.45 43.98 4.55
N ALA A 26 16.05 44.14 5.81
CA ALA A 26 15.94 43.05 6.77
C ALA A 26 14.80 42.09 6.37
N PRO A 27 14.97 40.77 6.49
CA PRO A 27 13.86 39.83 6.27
C PRO A 27 12.78 40.02 7.34
N PRO A 28 11.48 39.92 6.99
CA PRO A 28 10.39 40.07 7.95
C PRO A 28 10.43 38.94 9.01
N PRO A 29 10.02 39.21 10.26
CA PRO A 29 10.01 38.20 11.31
C PRO A 29 8.97 37.09 11.00
N PRO A 30 9.25 35.84 11.42
CA PRO A 30 8.29 34.75 11.26
C PRO A 30 7.00 35.04 12.03
N ARG A 31 5.85 34.80 11.38
CA ARG A 31 4.53 35.00 11.98
C ARG A 31 4.33 34.10 13.20
N GLU A 32 4.14 34.76 14.32
CA GLU A 32 3.79 34.22 15.62
C GLU A 32 2.34 33.69 15.58
N VAL A 33 2.18 32.36 15.51
CA VAL A 33 0.89 31.73 15.78
C VAL A 33 0.73 31.64 17.29
N GLN A 34 -0.26 32.39 17.79
CA GLN A 34 -0.60 32.50 19.21
C GLN A 34 -0.77 31.13 19.87
N ARG A 35 0.19 30.81 20.75
CA ARG A 35 0.03 29.77 21.76
C ARG A 35 -0.83 30.31 22.90
N SER A 36 -2.03 29.75 23.04
CA SER A 36 -2.76 29.81 24.31
C SER A 36 -2.04 28.91 25.32
N ALA A 37 -1.46 29.53 26.34
CA ALA A 37 -1.06 28.91 27.61
C ALA A 37 -2.33 28.71 28.46
N VAL A 38 -2.48 27.78 29.40
CA VAL A 38 -1.62 27.44 30.54
C VAL A 38 -2.17 26.15 31.16
N ALA A 39 -1.30 25.20 31.50
CA ALA A 39 -1.35 24.47 32.77
C ALA A 39 0.04 23.87 33.05
N ARG A 40 0.87 24.63 33.76
CA ARG A 40 2.14 24.16 34.33
C ARG A 40 1.84 23.23 35.50
N GLY A 41 2.61 22.14 35.62
CA GLY A 41 2.56 21.24 36.77
C GLY A 41 3.78 20.32 36.89
N ILE A 42 4.91 20.91 37.28
CA ILE A 42 5.97 20.31 38.14
C ILE A 42 6.87 19.22 37.52
N LEU A 43 8.12 19.62 37.24
CA LEU A 43 9.30 18.76 37.10
C LEU A 43 9.55 17.99 38.42
N HIS A 44 9.60 16.67 38.35
CA HIS A 44 10.20 15.80 39.37
C HIS A 44 11.51 15.21 38.81
N PRO A 45 12.53 14.99 39.68
CA PRO A 45 13.84 14.51 39.26
C PRO A 45 13.78 13.04 38.80
N MET A 46 14.76 12.66 37.98
CA MET A 46 14.95 11.30 37.47
C MET A 46 15.23 10.31 38.62
N SER A 47 14.41 9.26 38.75
CA SER A 47 14.83 7.84 38.88
C SER A 47 13.60 6.92 38.98
N GLU A 48 13.82 5.66 38.58
CA GLU A 48 13.02 4.44 38.81
C GLU A 48 11.85 4.15 37.85
N ASP A 49 12.08 3.14 37.00
CA ASP A 49 11.12 2.23 36.35
C ASP A 49 9.71 2.77 36.15
N ARG A 50 9.60 3.74 35.24
CA ARG A 50 8.32 3.99 34.58
C ARG A 50 8.13 2.93 33.53
N THR A 51 7.43 1.85 33.89
CA THR A 51 6.68 1.07 32.91
C THR A 51 5.80 2.05 32.15
N VAL A 52 6.21 2.42 30.94
CA VAL A 52 5.34 3.11 30.00
C VAL A 52 4.21 2.12 29.76
N ARG A 53 3.04 2.38 30.34
CA ARG A 53 1.82 1.76 29.84
C ARG A 53 1.65 2.28 28.43
N VAL A 54 2.17 1.55 27.46
CA VAL A 54 1.68 1.62 26.08
C VAL A 54 0.20 1.32 26.26
N ALA A 55 -0.65 2.34 26.15
CA ALA A 55 -2.09 2.12 26.06
C ALA A 55 -2.24 1.03 25.00
N GLU A 56 -2.79 -0.13 25.38
CA GLU A 56 -3.11 -1.19 24.44
C GLU A 56 -4.08 -0.55 23.44
N ARG A 57 -3.55 -0.02 22.32
CA ARG A 57 -4.34 0.58 21.23
C ARG A 57 -4.99 -0.52 20.41
N GLY A 58 -5.24 -1.68 21.01
CA GLY A 58 -5.92 -2.78 20.37
C GLY A 58 -7.41 -2.63 20.62
N ARG A 59 -8.23 -2.69 19.58
CA ARG A 59 -9.68 -2.86 19.78
C ARG A 59 -10.01 -4.36 19.71
N PRO A 60 -10.88 -4.88 20.59
CA PRO A 60 -11.36 -6.25 20.45
C PRO A 60 -12.25 -6.34 19.20
N VAL A 61 -11.89 -7.23 18.27
CA VAL A 61 -12.69 -7.58 17.11
C VAL A 61 -13.00 -9.06 17.16
N LYS A 62 -14.27 -9.42 16.96
CA LYS A 62 -14.67 -10.82 16.85
C LYS A 62 -14.02 -11.41 15.59
N GLY A 63 -13.18 -12.43 15.78
CA GLY A 63 -12.46 -13.06 14.69
C GLY A 63 -13.36 -13.84 13.74
N ILE A 64 -12.75 -14.37 12.69
CA ILE A 64 -13.38 -15.24 11.69
C ILE A 64 -12.61 -16.54 11.68
N ARG A 65 -13.32 -17.67 11.75
CA ARG A 65 -12.76 -19.00 11.50
C ARG A 65 -13.36 -19.54 10.21
N ALA A 66 -12.52 -20.07 9.35
CA ALA A 66 -12.93 -20.69 8.09
C ALA A 66 -12.46 -22.15 8.08
N GLU A 67 -13.38 -23.07 7.82
CA GLU A 67 -13.12 -24.52 7.79
C GLU A 67 -13.57 -25.12 6.47
N VAL A 68 -12.71 -25.92 5.85
CA VAL A 68 -13.04 -26.67 4.63
C VAL A 68 -13.83 -27.92 5.01
N VAL A 69 -15.14 -27.87 4.83
CA VAL A 69 -16.08 -28.95 5.17
C VAL A 69 -16.31 -29.93 4.01
N GLY A 70 -15.71 -29.69 2.84
CA GLY A 70 -15.71 -30.63 1.72
C GLY A 70 -14.91 -30.15 0.53
N GLY A 71 -14.56 -31.09 -0.35
CA GLY A 71 -13.68 -30.85 -1.48
C GLY A 71 -12.27 -31.42 -1.25
N PRO A 72 -11.30 -31.10 -2.12
CA PRO A 72 -9.95 -31.68 -2.07
C PRO A 72 -9.19 -31.40 -0.77
N ASP A 73 -9.48 -30.27 -0.13
CA ASP A 73 -8.78 -29.74 1.03
C ASP A 73 -9.55 -29.95 2.36
N GLN A 74 -10.47 -30.92 2.41
CA GLN A 74 -11.33 -31.15 3.57
C GLN A 74 -10.53 -31.30 4.87
N GLY A 75 -10.99 -30.62 5.93
CA GLY A 75 -10.36 -30.60 7.25
C GLY A 75 -9.34 -29.48 7.46
N LYS A 76 -8.92 -28.76 6.40
CA LYS A 76 -8.13 -27.54 6.58
C LYS A 76 -8.96 -26.45 7.26
N GLN A 77 -8.32 -25.68 8.12
CA GLN A 77 -8.95 -24.56 8.83
C GLN A 77 -7.95 -23.44 9.06
N VAL A 78 -8.46 -22.22 9.16
CA VAL A 78 -7.70 -21.04 9.57
C VAL A 78 -8.59 -20.13 10.40
N ALA A 79 -8.00 -19.34 11.29
CA ALA A 79 -8.66 -18.25 11.98
C ALA A 79 -7.88 -16.95 11.75
N CYS A 80 -8.59 -15.82 11.64
CA CYS A 80 -7.93 -14.54 11.43
C CYS A 80 -7.15 -14.13 12.67
N THR A 81 -6.02 -13.47 12.44
CA THR A 81 -5.22 -12.82 13.49
C THR A 81 -5.45 -11.31 13.54
N ASP A 82 -5.91 -10.72 12.42
CA ASP A 82 -6.01 -9.27 12.25
C ASP A 82 -7.38 -8.80 11.72
N GLY A 83 -8.42 -9.62 11.88
CA GLY A 83 -9.79 -9.29 11.48
C GLY A 83 -10.15 -9.60 10.02
N SER A 84 -9.22 -10.11 9.22
CA SER A 84 -9.47 -10.57 7.84
C SER A 84 -8.82 -11.92 7.52
N LEU A 85 -9.31 -12.61 6.49
CA LEU A 85 -8.69 -13.81 5.92
C LEU A 85 -8.71 -13.74 4.40
N THR A 86 -7.61 -14.11 3.76
CA THR A 86 -7.57 -14.35 2.31
C THR A 86 -7.57 -15.85 2.04
N VAL A 87 -8.38 -16.28 1.07
CA VAL A 87 -8.52 -17.67 0.66
C VAL A 87 -8.30 -17.78 -0.84
N GLY A 88 -7.47 -18.73 -1.26
CA GLY A 88 -7.14 -18.94 -2.66
C GLY A 88 -6.11 -20.05 -2.84
N SER A 89 -5.65 -20.25 -4.08
CA SER A 89 -4.67 -21.28 -4.39
C SER A 89 -3.21 -20.84 -4.32
N ALA A 90 -2.93 -19.53 -4.26
CA ALA A 90 -1.57 -19.04 -4.09
C ALA A 90 -1.06 -19.23 -2.65
N GLU A 91 0.24 -19.46 -2.48
CA GLU A 91 0.87 -19.70 -1.17
C GLU A 91 0.76 -18.53 -0.19
N GLY A 92 0.54 -17.31 -0.69
CA GLY A 92 0.41 -16.10 0.13
C GLY A 92 -0.97 -15.91 0.80
N ASN A 93 -1.91 -16.84 0.64
CA ASN A 93 -3.21 -16.76 1.29
C ASN A 93 -3.15 -17.34 2.71
N ASP A 94 -3.98 -16.81 3.63
CA ASP A 94 -4.13 -17.39 4.98
C ASP A 94 -4.65 -18.84 4.92
N LEU A 95 -5.55 -19.12 3.97
CA LEU A 95 -5.98 -20.48 3.65
C LEU A 95 -5.63 -20.83 2.20
N VAL A 96 -4.55 -21.59 2.05
CA VAL A 96 -4.09 -22.11 0.77
C VAL A 96 -4.84 -23.40 0.41
N LEU A 97 -5.57 -23.35 -0.70
CA LEU A 97 -6.36 -24.47 -1.23
C LEU A 97 -5.63 -25.11 -2.42
N ALA A 98 -5.51 -26.44 -2.41
CA ALA A 98 -4.93 -27.20 -3.51
C ALA A 98 -5.92 -27.44 -4.67
N ASP A 99 -7.19 -27.05 -4.51
CA ASP A 99 -8.21 -27.18 -5.54
C ASP A 99 -7.89 -26.33 -6.79
N PRO A 100 -7.58 -26.95 -7.96
CA PRO A 100 -7.29 -26.24 -9.21
C PRO A 100 -8.45 -25.37 -9.73
N THR A 101 -9.66 -25.55 -9.21
CA THR A 101 -10.82 -24.71 -9.58
C THR A 101 -10.90 -23.43 -8.75
N VAL A 102 -9.99 -23.22 -7.82
CA VAL A 102 -9.91 -22.01 -6.99
C VAL A 102 -8.86 -21.05 -7.57
N SER A 103 -9.28 -19.83 -7.89
CA SER A 103 -8.38 -18.74 -8.31
C SER A 103 -7.30 -18.43 -7.26
N ARG A 104 -6.19 -17.85 -7.72
CA ARG A 104 -5.00 -17.54 -6.89
C ARG A 104 -5.35 -16.75 -5.63
N ILE A 105 -6.17 -15.71 -5.78
CA ILE A 105 -6.82 -14.97 -4.70
C ILE A 105 -8.31 -15.03 -5.05
N HIS A 106 -9.08 -15.86 -4.33
CA HIS A 106 -10.47 -16.13 -4.70
C HIS A 106 -11.42 -15.25 -3.90
N VAL A 107 -11.32 -15.31 -2.57
CA VAL A 107 -12.10 -14.47 -1.66
C VAL A 107 -11.25 -13.84 -0.58
N THR A 108 -11.70 -12.69 -0.10
CA THR A 108 -11.30 -12.16 1.19
C THR A 108 -12.52 -12.12 2.11
N LEU A 109 -12.31 -12.55 3.34
CA LEU A 109 -13.27 -12.52 4.42
C LEU A 109 -12.88 -11.37 5.35
N GLY A 110 -13.82 -10.51 5.70
CA GLY A 110 -13.61 -9.41 6.65
C GLY A 110 -14.74 -9.32 7.66
N ARG A 111 -14.49 -8.74 8.83
CA ARG A 111 -15.54 -8.53 9.83
C ARG A 111 -16.13 -7.13 9.71
N ARG A 112 -17.46 -7.03 9.68
CA ARG A 112 -18.20 -5.77 9.87
C ARG A 112 -19.38 -6.04 10.81
N ASP A 113 -19.32 -5.42 11.98
CA ASP A 113 -20.28 -5.66 13.07
C ASP A 113 -20.42 -7.17 13.36
N ASP A 114 -21.63 -7.69 13.34
CA ASP A 114 -21.92 -9.12 13.55
C ASP A 114 -21.94 -9.97 12.27
N ARG A 115 -21.58 -9.38 11.12
CA ARG A 115 -21.57 -10.08 9.83
C ARG A 115 -20.17 -10.33 9.31
N ILE A 116 -20.04 -11.37 8.50
CA ILE A 116 -18.83 -11.67 7.74
C ILE A 116 -19.02 -11.11 6.33
N LEU A 117 -18.16 -10.19 5.92
CA LEU A 117 -18.08 -9.71 4.55
C LEU A 117 -17.30 -10.74 3.73
N VAL A 118 -17.89 -11.19 2.63
CA VAL A 118 -17.28 -12.08 1.65
C VAL A 118 -17.08 -11.27 0.38
N THR A 119 -15.83 -10.96 0.05
CA THR A 119 -15.44 -10.24 -1.16
C THR A 119 -14.85 -11.23 -2.15
N ASP A 120 -15.52 -11.45 -3.28
CA ASP A 120 -14.97 -12.20 -4.41
C ASP A 120 -14.13 -11.27 -5.29
N HIS A 121 -12.91 -11.68 -5.63
CA HIS A 121 -11.94 -10.87 -6.37
C HIS A 121 -11.99 -11.09 -7.89
N GLY A 122 -13.17 -11.39 -8.43
CA GLY A 122 -13.35 -11.70 -9.86
C GLY A 122 -12.93 -13.14 -10.18
N SER A 123 -13.23 -14.07 -9.28
CA SER A 123 -12.79 -15.45 -9.42
C SER A 123 -13.39 -16.13 -10.66
N THR A 124 -12.63 -17.05 -11.25
CA THR A 124 -13.00 -17.74 -12.50
C THR A 124 -14.29 -18.55 -12.35
N ASN A 125 -14.45 -19.22 -11.21
CA ASN A 125 -15.61 -20.09 -10.93
C ASN A 125 -16.66 -19.45 -10.02
N ALA A 126 -16.49 -18.16 -9.71
CA ALA A 126 -17.32 -17.40 -8.77
C ALA A 126 -17.41 -18.01 -7.37
N THR A 127 -17.83 -17.18 -6.41
CA THR A 127 -18.11 -17.60 -5.05
C THR A 127 -19.61 -17.82 -4.90
N GLN A 128 -20.03 -19.03 -4.54
CA GLN A 128 -21.44 -19.31 -4.29
C GLN A 128 -21.79 -19.28 -2.81
N VAL A 129 -22.94 -18.71 -2.48
CA VAL A 129 -23.49 -18.62 -1.13
C VAL A 129 -24.95 -19.05 -1.15
N GLY A 130 -25.21 -20.30 -0.80
CA GLY A 130 -26.52 -20.91 -1.03
C GLY A 130 -26.89 -20.85 -2.52
N PRO A 131 -28.05 -20.28 -2.90
CA PRO A 131 -28.43 -20.12 -4.30
C PRO A 131 -27.81 -18.88 -4.99
N ALA A 132 -27.17 -17.99 -4.24
CA ALA A 132 -26.59 -16.77 -4.79
C ALA A 132 -25.16 -17.00 -5.30
N GLU A 133 -24.77 -16.24 -6.31
CA GLU A 133 -23.42 -16.20 -6.86
C GLU A 133 -22.86 -14.79 -6.72
N ILE A 134 -21.62 -14.69 -6.23
CA ILE A 134 -20.86 -13.47 -6.08
C ILE A 134 -19.67 -13.56 -7.03
N ARG A 135 -19.50 -12.56 -7.90
CA ARG A 135 -18.30 -12.38 -8.70
C ARG A 135 -17.90 -10.91 -8.71
N GLY A 136 -16.65 -10.62 -8.33
CA GLY A 136 -16.12 -9.25 -8.32
C GLY A 136 -16.90 -8.30 -7.40
N ALA A 137 -17.52 -8.83 -6.33
CA ALA A 137 -18.43 -8.09 -5.47
C ALA A 137 -18.30 -8.54 -4.02
N THR A 138 -18.88 -7.74 -3.11
CA THR A 138 -18.90 -8.04 -1.67
C THR A 138 -20.32 -8.35 -1.21
N MET A 139 -20.48 -9.41 -0.41
CA MET A 139 -21.75 -9.75 0.26
C MET A 139 -21.53 -9.98 1.75
N ALA A 140 -22.43 -9.43 2.57
CA ALA A 140 -22.44 -9.71 4.01
C ALA A 140 -23.24 -10.99 4.29
N VAL A 141 -22.66 -11.93 5.04
CA VAL A 141 -23.27 -13.21 5.41
C VAL A 141 -23.25 -13.43 6.93
N GLU A 142 -24.07 -14.36 7.39
CA GLU A 142 -24.12 -14.75 8.80
C GLU A 142 -23.10 -15.85 9.12
N THR A 143 -22.73 -15.96 10.40
CA THR A 143 -21.95 -17.09 10.91
C THR A 143 -22.68 -18.42 10.67
N GLY A 144 -21.93 -19.48 10.36
CA GLY A 144 -22.45 -20.78 9.92
C GLY A 144 -22.68 -20.90 8.42
N THR A 145 -22.60 -19.81 7.66
CA THR A 145 -22.75 -19.82 6.20
C THR A 145 -21.65 -20.67 5.55
N THR A 146 -22.03 -21.50 4.58
CA THR A 146 -21.08 -22.28 3.76
C THR A 146 -20.97 -21.68 2.37
N LEU A 147 -19.77 -21.28 1.98
CA LEU A 147 -19.41 -20.86 0.64
C LEU A 147 -19.03 -22.07 -0.21
N ARG A 148 -19.24 -22.00 -1.53
CA ARG A 148 -18.61 -22.92 -2.48
C ARG A 148 -17.68 -22.15 -3.40
N LEU A 149 -16.40 -22.52 -3.37
CA LEU A 149 -15.32 -22.00 -4.19
C LEU A 149 -14.85 -23.14 -5.11
N GLY A 150 -15.35 -23.17 -6.36
CA GLY A 150 -15.12 -24.32 -7.23
C GLY A 150 -15.67 -25.62 -6.65
N ARG A 151 -14.80 -26.59 -6.32
CA ARG A 151 -15.19 -27.86 -5.65
C ARG A 151 -15.08 -27.81 -4.14
N THR A 152 -14.48 -26.75 -3.60
CA THR A 152 -14.27 -26.56 -2.17
C THR A 152 -15.51 -25.97 -1.51
N ARG A 153 -15.93 -26.54 -0.38
CA ARG A 153 -16.98 -25.99 0.50
C ARG A 153 -16.35 -25.45 1.77
N LEU A 154 -16.49 -24.15 2.00
CA LEU A 154 -15.86 -23.42 3.09
C LEU A 154 -16.93 -22.91 4.07
N ARG A 155 -16.97 -23.46 5.28
CA ARG A 155 -17.87 -23.02 6.34
C ARG A 155 -17.22 -21.88 7.12
N LEU A 156 -17.97 -20.81 7.31
CA LEU A 156 -17.54 -19.62 8.05
C LEU A 156 -18.14 -19.64 9.44
N GLU A 157 -17.33 -19.41 10.45
CA GLU A 157 -17.73 -19.35 11.85
C GLU A 157 -17.10 -18.13 12.54
N ASP A 158 -17.62 -17.81 13.72
CA ASP A 158 -16.97 -16.83 14.57
C ASP A 158 -15.67 -17.42 15.14
N GLY A 159 -14.60 -16.65 15.05
CA GLY A 159 -13.33 -16.94 15.69
C GLY A 159 -13.24 -16.33 17.08
N GLU A 160 -12.07 -16.53 17.71
CA GLU A 160 -11.74 -15.86 18.97
C GLU A 160 -11.71 -14.34 18.80
N VAL A 161 -11.94 -13.61 19.89
CA VAL A 161 -11.79 -12.15 19.89
C VAL A 161 -10.30 -11.83 19.79
N VAL A 162 -9.92 -11.15 18.71
CA VAL A 162 -8.56 -10.71 18.45
C VAL A 162 -8.42 -9.24 18.80
N MET A 163 -7.30 -8.87 19.42
CA MET A 163 -6.94 -7.48 19.66
C MET A 163 -6.27 -6.97 18.39
N VAL A 164 -6.93 -6.07 17.66
CA VAL A 164 -6.37 -5.49 16.44
C VAL A 164 -5.91 -4.07 16.69
N ASP A 165 -4.71 -3.76 16.20
CA ASP A 165 -4.15 -2.42 16.31
C ASP A 165 -5.07 -1.38 15.67
N ASP A 166 -5.39 -0.37 16.47
CA ASP A 166 -6.20 0.75 16.07
C ASP A 166 -5.25 1.85 15.60
N GLY A 167 -5.14 1.99 14.28
CA GLY A 167 -4.24 2.95 13.65
C GLY A 167 -4.64 4.40 13.92
N PRO A 168 -3.78 5.35 13.51
CA PRO A 168 -4.07 6.77 13.67
C PRO A 168 -5.30 7.20 12.88
N ASP A 169 -5.99 8.24 13.35
CA ASP A 169 -7.13 8.83 12.64
C ASP A 169 -6.72 9.59 11.36
N GLN A 170 -5.43 9.87 11.22
CA GLN A 170 -4.83 10.56 10.10
C GLN A 170 -3.48 9.94 9.75
N LEU A 171 -3.28 9.68 8.45
CA LEU A 171 -2.00 9.23 7.90
C LEU A 171 -1.77 9.96 6.57
N GLY A 172 -0.89 10.96 6.57
CA GLY A 172 -0.74 11.87 5.45
C GLY A 172 -2.07 12.57 5.10
N GLU A 173 -2.54 12.36 3.87
CA GLU A 173 -3.83 12.85 3.38
C GLU A 173 -5.01 11.94 3.73
N LEU A 174 -4.77 10.68 4.10
CA LEU A 174 -5.83 9.78 4.50
C LEU A 174 -6.46 10.24 5.82
N ARG A 175 -7.77 10.04 5.93
CA ARG A 175 -8.56 10.30 7.15
C ARG A 175 -9.39 9.08 7.47
N ALA A 176 -9.25 8.55 8.68
CA ALA A 176 -10.02 7.42 9.17
C ALA A 176 -11.09 7.92 10.15
N ARG A 177 -12.36 7.75 9.78
CA ARG A 177 -13.51 8.02 10.67
C ARG A 177 -14.20 6.75 11.15
N ASP A 178 -13.98 5.65 10.44
CA ASP A 178 -14.53 4.33 10.77
C ASP A 178 -13.42 3.43 11.36
N PRO A 179 -13.73 2.61 12.37
CA PRO A 179 -12.78 1.66 12.94
C PRO A 179 -12.10 0.71 11.93
N GLN A 180 -12.76 0.32 10.83
CA GLN A 180 -12.14 -0.49 9.77
C GLN A 180 -11.05 0.28 9.02
N MET A 181 -11.25 1.58 8.80
CA MET A 181 -10.25 2.43 8.15
C MET A 181 -9.04 2.62 9.05
N ARG A 182 -9.24 2.73 10.37
CA ARG A 182 -8.14 2.81 11.34
C ARG A 182 -7.33 1.51 11.40
N LEU A 183 -7.99 0.35 11.28
CA LEU A 183 -7.31 -0.92 11.12
C LEU A 183 -6.44 -0.95 9.85
N LEU A 184 -6.96 -0.43 8.73
CA LEU A 184 -6.17 -0.27 7.52
C LEU A 184 -4.95 0.64 7.75
N MET A 185 -5.09 1.76 8.46
CA MET A 185 -3.95 2.64 8.80
C MET A 185 -2.86 1.91 9.59
N ALA A 186 -3.25 1.05 10.54
CA ALA A 186 -2.30 0.21 11.27
C ALA A 186 -1.61 -0.81 10.36
N LYS A 187 -2.35 -1.41 9.42
CA LYS A 187 -1.78 -2.30 8.40
C LYS A 187 -0.80 -1.57 7.48
N ILE A 188 -1.09 -0.35 7.06
CA ILE A 188 -0.20 0.45 6.20
C ILE A 188 1.19 0.60 6.85
N GLY A 189 1.24 0.89 8.16
CA GLY A 189 2.53 0.99 8.87
C GLY A 189 3.36 -0.30 8.77
N ARG A 190 2.73 -1.46 9.00
CA ARG A 190 3.40 -2.77 8.88
C ARG A 190 3.81 -3.10 7.44
N ILE A 191 2.98 -2.75 6.47
CA ILE A 191 3.28 -2.96 5.05
C ILE A 191 4.48 -2.10 4.62
N ALA A 192 4.58 -0.88 5.13
CA ALA A 192 5.65 0.06 4.79
C ALA A 192 7.05 -0.43 5.24
N GLU A 193 7.12 -1.31 6.24
CA GLU A 193 8.36 -1.98 6.67
C GLU A 193 8.77 -3.15 5.76
N SER A 194 7.92 -3.56 4.82
CA SER A 194 8.13 -4.70 3.95
C SER A 194 8.61 -4.30 2.55
N GLU A 195 9.43 -5.14 1.94
CA GLU A 195 9.93 -4.95 0.57
C GLU A 195 9.13 -5.71 -0.49
N VAL A 196 8.02 -6.35 -0.09
CA VAL A 196 7.20 -7.16 -1.00
C VAL A 196 6.31 -6.30 -1.89
N PRO A 197 5.98 -6.75 -3.12
CA PRO A 197 4.95 -6.11 -3.93
C PRO A 197 3.59 -6.08 -3.21
N VAL A 198 2.89 -4.95 -3.27
CA VAL A 198 1.60 -4.74 -2.62
C VAL A 198 0.51 -4.53 -3.66
N LEU A 199 -0.58 -5.28 -3.56
CA LEU A 199 -1.80 -5.05 -4.33
C LEU A 199 -2.80 -4.27 -3.48
N VAL A 200 -3.22 -3.11 -3.96
CA VAL A 200 -4.27 -2.29 -3.32
C VAL A 200 -5.56 -2.47 -4.10
N SER A 201 -6.56 -3.12 -3.50
CA SER A 201 -7.86 -3.38 -4.11
C SER A 201 -8.95 -2.53 -3.47
N GLY A 202 -9.88 -2.04 -4.30
CA GLY A 202 -11.00 -1.22 -3.86
C GLY A 202 -11.72 -0.57 -5.04
N GLU A 203 -12.96 -0.15 -4.82
CA GLU A 203 -13.78 0.52 -5.83
C GLU A 203 -13.09 1.78 -6.39
N SER A 204 -13.50 2.22 -7.58
CA SER A 204 -12.98 3.47 -8.16
C SER A 204 -13.31 4.65 -7.23
N GLY A 205 -12.35 5.57 -7.07
CA GLY A 205 -12.51 6.74 -6.20
C GLY A 205 -12.36 6.49 -4.68
N THR A 206 -12.01 5.27 -4.24
CA THR A 206 -11.80 4.98 -2.80
C THR A 206 -10.46 5.45 -2.23
N GLY A 207 -9.64 6.15 -3.02
CA GLY A 207 -8.36 6.70 -2.57
C GLY A 207 -7.21 5.69 -2.56
N LYS A 208 -7.20 4.72 -3.48
CA LYS A 208 -6.10 3.72 -3.62
C LYS A 208 -4.73 4.38 -3.80
N GLU A 209 -4.66 5.45 -4.59
CA GLU A 209 -3.44 6.24 -4.78
C GLU A 209 -2.95 6.84 -3.44
N LEU A 210 -3.86 7.35 -2.61
CA LEU A 210 -3.52 7.86 -1.28
C LEU A 210 -3.00 6.77 -0.35
N ILE A 211 -3.50 5.53 -0.48
CA ILE A 211 -2.99 4.37 0.25
C ILE A 211 -1.57 4.03 -0.22
N ALA A 212 -1.33 3.94 -1.53
CA ALA A 212 -0.01 3.67 -2.08
C ALA A 212 1.01 4.74 -1.66
N ARG A 213 0.61 6.01 -1.70
CA ARG A 213 1.42 7.13 -1.22
C ARG A 213 1.72 7.02 0.27
N ALA A 214 0.73 6.69 1.09
CA ALA A 214 0.90 6.54 2.53
C ALA A 214 1.85 5.37 2.88
N ILE A 215 1.82 4.27 2.13
CA ILE A 215 2.80 3.17 2.29
C ILE A 215 4.21 3.68 2.00
N HIS A 216 4.41 4.39 0.87
CA HIS A 216 5.71 4.94 0.50
C HIS A 216 6.24 5.93 1.55
N ASP A 217 5.42 6.89 1.98
CA ASP A 217 5.82 7.92 2.95
C ASP A 217 6.16 7.35 4.34
N GLN A 218 5.60 6.19 4.69
CA GLN A 218 5.88 5.48 5.95
C GLN A 218 7.05 4.51 5.87
N SER A 219 7.55 4.23 4.66
CA SER A 219 8.66 3.29 4.44
C SER A 219 10.02 3.95 4.64
N ASP A 220 11.07 3.12 4.66
CA ASP A 220 12.45 3.60 4.62
C ASP A 220 12.80 4.31 3.29
N ARG A 221 11.93 4.20 2.28
CA ARG A 221 12.09 4.79 0.94
C ARG A 221 11.36 6.12 0.78
N ARG A 222 10.83 6.73 1.84
CA ARG A 222 10.07 8.00 1.80
C ARG A 222 10.78 9.19 1.18
N GLU A 223 12.12 9.19 1.15
CA GLU A 223 12.92 10.24 0.51
C GLU A 223 13.29 9.90 -0.95
N GLN A 224 12.90 8.72 -1.42
CA GLN A 224 13.19 8.19 -2.76
C GLN A 224 12.03 8.49 -3.72
N PRO A 225 12.22 8.30 -5.04
CA PRO A 225 11.16 8.59 -6.01
C PRO A 225 9.89 7.75 -5.80
N PHE A 226 8.73 8.39 -5.87
CA PHE A 226 7.43 7.75 -6.00
C PHE A 226 6.90 8.03 -7.41
N VAL A 227 6.95 7.03 -8.28
CA VAL A 227 6.54 7.15 -9.69
C VAL A 227 5.21 6.44 -9.86
N THR A 228 4.24 7.13 -10.46
CA THR A 228 2.93 6.56 -10.79
C THR A 228 2.83 6.31 -12.30
N VAL A 229 2.18 5.22 -12.69
CA VAL A 229 1.84 4.91 -14.09
C VAL A 229 0.38 4.49 -14.13
N ASP A 230 -0.43 5.25 -14.86
CA ASP A 230 -1.81 4.90 -15.19
C ASP A 230 -1.79 3.93 -16.38
N CYS A 231 -2.09 2.66 -16.12
CA CYS A 231 -2.04 1.62 -17.14
C CYS A 231 -3.21 1.68 -18.13
N ALA A 232 -4.35 2.27 -17.76
CA ALA A 232 -5.52 2.34 -18.63
C ALA A 232 -5.45 3.50 -19.64
N ALA A 233 -4.67 4.54 -19.32
CA ALA A 233 -4.47 5.68 -20.22
C ALA A 233 -3.56 5.38 -21.43
N LEU A 234 -2.86 4.23 -21.45
CA LEU A 234 -1.81 3.92 -22.43
C LEU A 234 -2.18 2.75 -23.34
N THR A 235 -1.79 2.83 -24.62
CA THR A 235 -1.82 1.65 -25.50
C THR A 235 -0.73 0.66 -25.07
N PRO A 236 -0.83 -0.65 -25.38
CA PRO A 236 0.18 -1.63 -24.97
C PRO A 236 1.62 -1.24 -25.38
N SER A 237 1.80 -0.71 -26.59
CA SER A 237 3.11 -0.25 -27.08
C SER A 237 3.65 0.97 -26.31
N LEU A 238 2.78 1.87 -25.86
CA LEU A 238 3.16 3.04 -25.07
C LEU A 238 3.39 2.67 -23.61
N LEU A 239 2.65 1.69 -23.08
CA LEU A 239 2.84 1.16 -21.74
C LEU A 239 4.22 0.52 -21.58
N GLU A 240 4.64 -0.33 -22.52
CA GLU A 240 5.99 -0.91 -22.51
C GLU A 240 7.07 0.17 -22.52
N SER A 241 6.92 1.17 -23.40
CA SER A 241 7.81 2.32 -23.47
C SER A 241 7.83 3.12 -22.16
N GLU A 242 6.68 3.36 -21.53
CA GLU A 242 6.59 4.12 -20.28
C GLU A 242 7.22 3.35 -19.12
N LEU A 243 7.04 2.02 -19.05
CA LEU A 243 7.59 1.19 -17.98
C LEU A 243 9.10 0.99 -18.10
N PHE A 244 9.57 0.65 -19.30
CA PHE A 244 10.95 0.20 -19.52
C PHE A 244 11.84 1.20 -20.24
N GLY A 245 11.26 2.26 -20.79
CA GLY A 245 11.99 3.23 -21.59
C GLY A 245 12.23 2.76 -23.02
N HIS A 246 12.83 3.63 -23.82
CA HIS A 246 13.32 3.29 -25.14
C HIS A 246 14.48 4.18 -25.55
N GLU A 247 15.35 3.63 -26.39
CA GLU A 247 16.39 4.39 -27.07
C GLU A 247 15.85 5.13 -28.29
N ARG A 248 16.53 6.21 -28.67
CA ARG A 248 16.19 6.95 -29.89
C ARG A 248 16.23 6.01 -31.11
N GLY A 249 15.14 5.96 -31.87
CA GLY A 249 15.00 5.11 -33.03
C GLY A 249 14.55 3.67 -32.75
N ALA A 250 14.14 3.34 -31.52
CA ALA A 250 13.61 2.02 -31.19
C ALA A 250 12.32 1.66 -31.95
N PHE A 251 11.52 2.65 -32.36
CA PHE A 251 10.34 2.49 -33.21
C PHE A 251 10.11 3.75 -34.07
N THR A 252 9.22 3.66 -35.07
CA THR A 252 8.81 4.81 -35.89
C THR A 252 8.12 5.87 -35.03
N GLY A 253 8.77 7.01 -34.85
CA GLY A 253 8.34 8.10 -33.96
C GLY A 253 9.16 8.27 -32.69
N ALA A 254 10.13 7.38 -32.40
CA ALA A 254 11.05 7.49 -31.28
C ALA A 254 12.15 8.54 -31.53
N GLU A 255 11.77 9.82 -31.57
CA GLU A 255 12.67 10.94 -31.86
C GLU A 255 13.71 11.21 -30.76
N ARG A 256 13.42 10.79 -29.52
CA ARG A 256 14.26 11.01 -28.33
C ARG A 256 14.33 9.73 -27.50
N GLN A 257 15.38 9.63 -26.69
CA GLN A 257 15.47 8.62 -25.65
C GLN A 257 14.45 8.93 -24.55
N HIS A 258 13.86 7.90 -23.96
CA HIS A 258 12.96 7.99 -22.83
C HIS A 258 13.39 7.02 -21.73
N ILE A 259 13.57 7.54 -20.52
CA ILE A 259 13.91 6.75 -19.33
C ILE A 259 12.61 6.20 -18.72
N GLY A 260 12.50 4.88 -18.63
CA GLY A 260 11.28 4.20 -18.15
C GLY A 260 10.99 4.44 -16.66
N ALA A 261 9.74 4.20 -16.28
CA ALA A 261 9.25 4.31 -14.91
C ALA A 261 10.00 3.40 -13.94
N CYS A 262 10.41 2.19 -14.35
CA CYS A 262 11.24 1.29 -13.53
C CYS A 262 12.58 1.93 -13.16
N GLU A 263 13.23 2.61 -14.09
CA GLU A 263 14.52 3.28 -13.82
C GLU A 263 14.31 4.58 -13.05
N ARG A 264 13.29 5.38 -13.39
CA ARG A 264 12.93 6.61 -12.65
C ARG A 264 12.54 6.34 -11.20
N SER A 265 12.01 5.16 -10.89
CA SER A 265 11.64 4.73 -9.53
C SER A 265 12.72 3.94 -8.81
N SER A 266 13.93 3.84 -9.37
CA SER A 266 15.03 3.10 -8.76
C SER A 266 15.30 3.56 -7.31
N GLY A 267 15.36 2.60 -6.39
CA GLY A 267 15.50 2.85 -4.95
C GLY A 267 14.21 3.30 -4.24
N GLY A 268 13.15 3.61 -4.98
CA GLY A 268 11.88 4.11 -4.45
C GLY A 268 10.70 3.15 -4.65
N THR A 269 9.60 3.70 -5.17
CA THR A 269 8.33 2.99 -5.36
C THR A 269 7.75 3.29 -6.74
N LEU A 270 7.37 2.23 -7.46
CA LEU A 270 6.56 2.30 -8.67
C LEU A 270 5.13 1.89 -8.32
N PHE A 271 4.19 2.80 -8.49
CA PHE A 271 2.76 2.53 -8.35
C PHE A 271 2.13 2.40 -9.73
N LEU A 272 1.48 1.27 -9.97
CA LEU A 272 0.75 0.98 -11.20
C LEU A 272 -0.74 1.09 -10.89
N ASP A 273 -1.41 2.08 -11.46
CA ASP A 273 -2.85 2.27 -11.32
C ASP A 273 -3.60 1.56 -12.45
N GLU A 274 -4.83 1.14 -12.16
CA GLU A 274 -5.71 0.41 -13.08
C GLU A 274 -5.09 -0.90 -13.65
N VAL A 275 -4.34 -1.62 -12.82
CA VAL A 275 -3.84 -2.96 -13.14
C VAL A 275 -4.96 -4.00 -12.92
N GLY A 276 -5.63 -4.43 -13.99
CA GLY A 276 -6.72 -5.41 -13.92
C GLY A 276 -7.24 -5.88 -15.29
#